data_AF-A0A5J5CUR7-F1
#
_entry.id   AF-A0A5J5CUR7-F1
#
_cell.length_a   1.000
_cell.length_b   1.000
_cell.length_c   1.000
_cell.angle_alpha   90.00
_cell.angle_beta   90.00
_cell.angle_gamma   90.00
#
_symmetry.space_group_name_H-M   'P 1'
#
loop_
_entity.id
_entity.type
_entity.pdbx_description
1 polymer ?
#
loop_
_entity_poly.entity_id
_entity_poly.type
_entity_poly.pdbx_seq_one_letter_code
_entity_poly.pdbx_strand_id
1 'polypeptide(L)'
;MFSSRTTTDQILLQQKEVAAVDGLYRVRVPRVFLQADRQSERQMEGYLTAFVRACAMVESHLSDVISLHTDVSGYLIGVSIVTLPGACRGTEVEDEVDLEVFNTTLSIMAPVNAPGPETALFLERMEMESEKKGKNPQEQKSFFAKYWMYIVPLVLFLMMSGAQDQSGGGAGGGAANGGGR
;
A
#
# COMPACT_ATOMS: atom_id res chain seq x y z
N MET A 1 7.22 -29.36 41.26
CA MET A 1 5.74 -29.20 41.30
C MET A 1 5.20 -30.00 40.12
N PHE A 2 4.46 -31.06 40.40
CA PHE A 2 4.11 -32.11 39.45
C PHE A 2 3.23 -31.56 38.31
N SER A 3 3.78 -31.45 37.11
CA SER A 3 2.99 -31.32 35.88
C SER A 3 2.44 -32.71 35.59
N SER A 4 1.19 -32.98 35.94
CA SER A 4 0.49 -34.18 35.53
C SER A 4 0.42 -34.17 34.01
N ARG A 5 1.25 -34.98 33.34
CA ARG A 5 1.04 -35.31 31.94
C ARG A 5 -0.23 -36.14 31.89
N THR A 6 -1.34 -35.50 31.58
CA THR A 6 -2.59 -36.17 31.22
C THR A 6 -2.28 -37.15 30.08
N THR A 7 -2.75 -38.41 30.17
CA THR A 7 -2.55 -39.40 29.11
C THR A 7 -3.27 -38.92 27.84
N THR A 8 -2.74 -39.23 26.66
CA THR A 8 -3.36 -38.87 25.36
C THR A 8 -4.84 -39.26 25.31
N ASP A 9 -5.20 -40.45 25.80
CA ASP A 9 -6.57 -40.95 25.83
C ASP A 9 -7.52 -40.05 26.64
N GLN A 10 -7.06 -39.52 27.77
CA GLN A 10 -7.86 -38.64 28.62
C GLN A 10 -8.11 -37.28 27.92
N ILE A 11 -7.14 -36.79 27.15
CA ILE A 11 -7.28 -35.56 26.36
C ILE A 11 -8.31 -35.77 25.25
N LEU A 12 -8.26 -36.92 24.57
CA LEU A 12 -9.21 -37.25 23.50
C LEU A 12 -10.65 -37.39 24.01
N LEU A 13 -10.84 -38.07 25.14
CA LEU A 13 -12.14 -38.18 25.77
C LEU A 13 -12.72 -36.81 26.14
N GLN A 14 -11.90 -35.94 26.73
CA GLN A 14 -12.31 -34.58 27.05
C GLN A 14 -12.65 -33.78 25.78
N GLN A 15 -11.88 -33.95 24.70
CA GLN A 15 -12.12 -33.24 23.46
C GLN A 15 -13.44 -33.66 22.80
N LYS A 16 -13.81 -34.94 22.88
CA LYS A 16 -15.12 -35.44 22.41
C LYS A 16 -16.28 -34.95 23.24
N GLU A 17 -16.13 -34.91 24.56
CA GLU A 17 -17.16 -34.35 25.44
C GLU A 17 -17.44 -32.89 25.08
N VAL A 18 -16.38 -32.10 24.85
CA VAL A 18 -16.49 -30.71 24.40
C VAL A 18 -17.10 -30.63 23.00
N ALA A 19 -16.75 -31.55 22.09
CA ALA A 19 -17.33 -31.61 20.74
C ALA A 19 -18.83 -31.95 20.76
N ALA A 20 -19.28 -32.84 21.67
CA ALA A 20 -20.67 -33.26 21.80
C ALA A 20 -21.61 -32.11 22.23
N VAL A 21 -21.07 -31.06 22.85
CA VAL A 21 -21.82 -29.88 23.29
C VAL A 21 -21.51 -28.63 22.43
N ASP A 22 -21.01 -28.81 21.20
CA ASP A 22 -20.62 -27.73 20.28
C ASP A 22 -19.62 -26.73 20.90
N GLY A 23 -18.75 -27.23 21.78
CA GLY A 23 -17.73 -26.42 22.46
C GLY A 23 -16.59 -25.97 21.55
N LEU A 24 -15.69 -25.17 22.12
CA LEU A 24 -14.56 -24.57 21.40
C LEU A 24 -13.22 -25.13 21.88
N TYR A 25 -12.39 -25.51 20.91
CA TYR A 25 -10.97 -25.77 21.12
C TYR A 25 -10.20 -24.44 21.11
N ARG A 26 -9.43 -24.16 22.17
CA ARG A 26 -8.68 -22.91 22.36
C ARG A 26 -7.18 -23.15 22.31
N VAL A 27 -6.51 -22.48 21.38
CA VAL A 27 -5.04 -22.43 21.32
C VAL A 27 -4.53 -21.17 22.01
N ARG A 28 -3.40 -21.29 22.72
CA ARG A 28 -2.71 -20.18 23.38
C ARG A 28 -1.25 -20.15 22.93
N VAL A 29 -0.80 -19.03 22.38
CA VAL A 29 0.58 -18.81 21.92
C VAL A 29 1.19 -17.66 22.73
N PRO A 30 2.36 -17.83 23.35
CA PRO A 30 3.00 -16.74 24.09
C PRO A 30 3.42 -15.61 23.14
N ARG A 31 3.37 -14.37 23.61
CA ARG A 31 3.87 -13.22 22.84
C ARG A 31 5.40 -13.23 22.86
N VAL A 32 5.99 -13.72 21.78
CA VAL A 32 7.45 -13.85 21.64
C VAL A 32 7.94 -13.19 20.35
N PHE A 33 9.23 -12.88 20.35
CA PHE A 33 9.97 -12.44 19.18
C PHE A 33 10.57 -13.67 18.47
N LEU A 34 10.28 -13.86 17.18
CA LEU A 34 10.65 -15.09 16.47
C LEU A 34 12.16 -15.23 16.21
N GLN A 35 12.93 -14.13 16.21
CA GLN A 35 14.37 -14.13 15.92
C GLN A 35 15.25 -13.99 17.18
N ALA A 36 14.73 -14.21 18.39
CA ALA A 36 15.53 -14.06 19.61
C ALA A 36 16.45 -15.27 19.81
N ASP A 37 17.75 -15.09 19.56
CA ASP A 37 18.80 -15.93 20.14
C ASP A 37 18.80 -15.75 21.66
N ARG A 38 18.00 -16.57 22.34
CA ARG A 38 17.98 -16.98 23.76
C ARG A 38 18.24 -15.97 24.91
N GLN A 39 18.53 -14.69 24.73
CA GLN A 39 19.05 -13.86 25.83
C GLN A 39 18.64 -12.36 25.89
N SER A 40 17.65 -11.89 25.14
CA SER A 40 17.11 -10.53 25.33
C SER A 40 15.60 -10.51 25.54
N GLU A 41 15.17 -11.11 26.65
CA GLU A 41 13.76 -11.18 27.04
C GLU A 41 13.25 -9.84 27.59
N ARG A 42 12.76 -8.98 26.71
CA ARG A 42 11.47 -8.33 26.99
C ARG A 42 10.38 -9.22 26.40
N GLN A 43 10.18 -10.41 26.99
CA GLN A 43 8.96 -11.17 26.73
C GLN A 43 7.80 -10.27 27.14
N MET A 44 6.95 -9.89 26.17
CA MET A 44 5.69 -9.27 26.55
C MET A 44 4.88 -10.31 27.30
N GLU A 45 4.54 -10.03 28.56
CA GLU A 45 3.64 -10.90 29.31
C GLU A 45 2.31 -11.02 28.58
N GLY A 46 1.84 -12.25 28.39
CA GLY A 46 0.53 -12.53 27.81
C GLY A 46 0.55 -13.58 26.70
N TYR A 47 -0.65 -13.96 26.28
CA TYR A 47 -0.89 -14.96 25.27
C TYR A 47 -1.81 -14.40 24.19
N LEU A 48 -1.53 -14.78 22.95
CA LEU A 48 -2.45 -14.69 21.83
C LEU A 48 -3.33 -15.94 21.84
N THR A 49 -4.62 -15.79 21.57
CA THR A 49 -5.58 -16.89 21.62
C THR A 49 -6.40 -16.96 20.35
N ALA A 50 -6.60 -18.17 19.83
CA ALA A 50 -7.52 -18.45 18.75
C ALA A 50 -8.43 -19.63 19.12
N PHE A 51 -9.56 -19.72 18.45
CA PHE A 51 -10.61 -20.67 18.74
C PHE A 51 -11.11 -21.34 17.45
N VAL A 52 -11.41 -22.63 17.54
CA VAL A 52 -12.13 -23.40 16.53
C VAL A 52 -13.14 -24.29 17.22
N ARG A 53 -14.19 -24.72 16.52
CA ARG A 53 -15.14 -25.68 17.08
C ARG A 53 -14.45 -27.01 17.36
N ALA A 54 -14.71 -27.58 18.53
CA ALA A 54 -14.15 -28.88 18.91
C ALA A 54 -14.62 -30.01 17.98
N CYS A 55 -15.88 -29.98 17.54
CA CYS A 55 -16.39 -30.93 16.56
C CYS A 55 -15.62 -30.90 15.23
N ALA A 56 -15.21 -29.70 14.76
CA ALA A 56 -14.47 -29.58 13.51
C ALA A 56 -13.04 -30.11 13.63
N MET A 57 -12.42 -30.04 14.82
CA MET A 57 -11.11 -30.65 15.10
C MET A 57 -11.19 -32.19 15.13
N VAL A 58 -12.28 -32.76 15.65
CA VAL A 58 -12.46 -34.22 15.71
C VAL A 58 -12.77 -34.76 14.32
N GLU A 59 -13.71 -34.15 13.60
CA GLU A 59 -14.06 -34.54 12.23
C GLU A 59 -12.93 -34.31 11.22
N SER A 60 -11.97 -33.43 11.51
CA SER A 60 -10.77 -33.24 10.70
C SER A 60 -9.63 -34.19 11.03
N HIS A 61 -9.86 -35.23 11.84
CA HIS A 61 -8.80 -36.16 12.26
C HIS A 61 -7.61 -35.42 12.91
N LEU A 62 -7.93 -34.42 13.76
CA LEU A 62 -6.93 -33.54 14.39
C LEU A 62 -5.99 -32.83 13.39
N SER A 63 -6.47 -32.62 12.16
CA SER A 63 -5.76 -31.87 11.12
C SER A 63 -6.10 -30.39 11.20
N ASP A 64 -5.08 -29.58 11.49
CA ASP A 64 -5.21 -28.15 11.68
C ASP A 64 -4.04 -27.37 11.07
N VAL A 65 -4.33 -26.13 10.69
CA VAL A 65 -3.33 -25.16 10.21
C VAL A 65 -3.38 -23.95 11.12
N ILE A 66 -2.29 -23.71 11.84
CA ILE A 66 -2.13 -22.55 12.70
C ILE A 66 -1.27 -21.54 11.97
N SER A 67 -1.81 -20.34 11.79
CA SER A 67 -1.06 -19.23 11.20
C SER A 67 -0.71 -18.18 12.23
N LEU A 68 0.58 -17.86 12.29
CA LEU A 68 1.18 -16.87 13.18
C LEU A 68 1.44 -15.59 12.40
N HIS A 69 0.92 -14.47 12.87
CA HIS A 69 1.10 -13.18 12.23
C HIS A 69 2.13 -12.36 13.00
N THR A 70 3.14 -11.86 12.30
CA THR A 70 4.19 -11.02 12.89
C THR A 70 4.01 -9.55 12.51
N ASP A 71 4.68 -8.65 13.23
CA ASP A 71 4.94 -7.29 12.76
C ASP A 71 6.18 -7.23 11.85
N VAL A 72 6.55 -6.01 11.44
CA VAL A 72 7.75 -5.73 10.63
C VAL A 72 9.06 -5.99 11.38
N SER A 73 9.02 -6.01 12.72
CA SER A 73 10.19 -6.27 13.56
C SER A 73 10.41 -7.77 13.79
N GLY A 74 9.36 -8.60 13.75
CA GLY A 74 9.40 -10.03 14.05
C GLY A 74 8.69 -10.43 15.35
N TYR A 75 7.93 -9.53 15.97
CA TYR A 75 7.06 -9.85 17.11
C TYR A 75 5.76 -10.49 16.65
N LEU A 76 5.33 -11.54 17.37
CA LEU A 76 4.01 -12.12 17.16
C LEU A 76 2.91 -11.15 17.65
N ILE A 77 2.03 -10.76 16.73
CA ILE A 77 0.91 -9.85 17.00
C ILE A 77 -0.46 -10.54 16.91
N GLY A 78 -0.54 -11.67 16.20
CA GLY A 78 -1.79 -12.40 16.00
C GLY A 78 -1.60 -13.91 15.77
N VAL A 79 -2.65 -14.67 16.05
CA VAL A 79 -2.72 -16.11 15.76
C VAL A 79 -4.10 -16.42 15.19
N SER A 80 -4.14 -17.28 14.17
CA SER A 80 -5.36 -17.87 13.63
C SER A 80 -5.20 -19.38 13.52
N ILE A 81 -6.31 -20.11 13.62
CA ILE A 81 -6.36 -21.56 13.49
C ILE A 81 -7.52 -21.93 12.58
N VAL A 82 -7.30 -22.88 11.68
CA VAL A 82 -8.32 -23.45 10.82
C VAL A 82 -8.18 -24.96 10.77
N THR A 83 -9.29 -25.68 10.67
CA THR A 83 -9.32 -27.13 10.45
C THR A 83 -9.77 -27.45 9.03
N LEU A 84 -9.39 -28.62 8.54
CA LEU A 84 -9.78 -29.10 7.22
C LEU A 84 -10.41 -30.50 7.36
N PRO A 85 -11.75 -30.63 7.30
CA PRO A 85 -12.76 -29.59 7.06
C PRO A 85 -12.98 -28.61 8.24
N GLY A 86 -13.44 -27.39 7.93
CA GLY A 86 -13.66 -26.32 8.91
C GLY A 86 -15.06 -26.30 9.56
N ALA A 87 -15.93 -27.24 9.17
CA ALA A 87 -17.32 -27.28 9.59
C ALA A 87 -17.71 -28.67 10.05
N CYS A 88 -18.54 -28.71 11.08
CA CYS A 88 -19.05 -29.95 11.66
C CYS A 88 -20.24 -30.42 10.82
N ARG A 89 -20.18 -31.66 10.34
CA ARG A 89 -21.21 -32.33 9.55
C ARG A 89 -21.86 -33.49 10.31
N GLY A 90 -21.39 -33.82 11.51
CA GLY A 90 -21.88 -34.94 12.31
C GLY A 90 -21.36 -36.29 11.82
N THR A 91 -20.17 -36.31 11.18
CA THR A 91 -19.54 -37.56 10.76
C THR A 91 -18.89 -38.24 11.95
N GLU A 92 -19.26 -39.50 12.21
CA GLU A 92 -18.57 -40.32 13.20
C GLU A 92 -17.17 -40.70 12.69
N VAL A 93 -16.18 -40.59 13.56
CA VAL A 93 -14.75 -40.85 13.28
C VAL A 93 -14.30 -42.01 14.17
N GLU A 94 -13.50 -42.93 13.63
CA GLU A 94 -13.03 -44.10 14.38
C GLU A 94 -11.87 -43.74 15.32
N ASP A 95 -12.11 -43.88 16.60
CA ASP A 95 -11.32 -43.26 17.65
C ASP A 95 -9.89 -43.79 17.81
N GLU A 96 -9.66 -45.06 17.49
CA GLU A 96 -8.41 -45.78 17.77
C GLU A 96 -7.35 -45.59 16.69
N VAL A 97 -7.71 -45.20 15.48
CA VAL A 97 -6.74 -45.04 14.36
C VAL A 97 -6.59 -43.57 13.97
N ASP A 98 -7.68 -42.80 14.05
CA ASP A 98 -7.73 -41.47 13.45
C ASP A 98 -7.39 -40.32 14.42
N LEU A 99 -7.42 -40.56 15.73
CA LEU A 99 -7.28 -39.52 16.74
C LEU A 99 -6.01 -39.65 17.60
N GLU A 100 -5.09 -40.55 17.28
CA GLU A 100 -3.86 -40.75 18.07
C GLU A 100 -2.84 -39.61 17.90
N VAL A 101 -2.86 -38.93 16.75
CA VAL A 101 -1.83 -37.97 16.35
C VAL A 101 -2.45 -36.67 15.85
N PHE A 102 -1.91 -35.54 16.32
CA PHE A 102 -2.24 -34.21 15.80
C PHE A 102 -1.44 -33.93 14.52
N ASN A 103 -2.13 -33.60 13.43
CA ASN A 103 -1.51 -33.19 12.17
C ASN A 103 -1.57 -31.66 12.03
N THR A 104 -0.71 -30.99 12.79
CA THR A 104 -0.67 -29.53 12.85
C THR A 104 0.37 -28.96 11.88
N THR A 105 -0.07 -28.13 10.94
CA THR A 105 0.82 -27.35 10.07
C THR A 105 0.95 -25.92 10.58
N LEU A 106 2.19 -25.43 10.73
CA LEU A 106 2.45 -24.05 11.14
C LEU A 106 2.83 -23.18 9.93
N SER A 107 2.16 -22.03 9.81
CA SER A 107 2.48 -21.00 8.81
C SER A 107 2.81 -19.68 9.49
N ILE A 108 3.85 -18.99 9.04
CA ILE A 108 4.24 -17.68 9.57
C ILE A 108 4.00 -16.63 8.48
N MET A 109 3.14 -15.66 8.78
CA MET A 109 2.79 -14.56 7.90
C MET A 109 3.41 -13.26 8.40
N ALA A 110 4.41 -12.79 7.67
CA ALA A 110 5.00 -11.47 7.84
C ALA A 110 4.22 -10.42 7.02
N PRO A 111 4.21 -9.14 7.44
CA PRO A 111 3.57 -8.08 6.69
C PRO A 111 4.30 -7.87 5.36
N VAL A 112 3.54 -7.77 4.28
CA VAL A 112 4.06 -7.47 2.94
C VAL A 112 3.92 -5.98 2.64
N ASN A 113 4.86 -5.43 1.88
CA ASN A 113 4.76 -4.06 1.42
C ASN A 113 3.54 -3.91 0.51
N ALA A 114 2.78 -2.82 0.71
CA ALA A 114 1.67 -2.50 -0.15
C ALA A 114 2.14 -2.31 -1.59
N PRO A 115 1.34 -2.71 -2.60
CA PRO A 115 1.66 -2.39 -3.98
C PRO A 115 1.75 -0.87 -4.16
N GLY A 116 2.68 -0.44 -5.02
CA GLY A 116 2.80 0.97 -5.38
C GLY A 116 1.53 1.50 -6.05
N PRO A 117 1.34 2.83 -6.08
CA PRO A 117 0.18 3.42 -6.73
C PRO A 117 0.16 3.10 -8.22
N GLU A 118 -1.01 2.80 -8.76
CA GLU A 118 -1.22 2.60 -10.19
C GLU A 118 -1.17 3.96 -10.92
N THR A 119 0.01 4.35 -11.39
CA THR A 119 0.18 5.64 -12.08
C THR A 119 0.03 5.54 -13.59
N ALA A 120 -0.13 4.35 -14.17
CA ALA A 120 -0.17 4.14 -15.62
C ALA A 120 -1.25 4.98 -16.31
N LEU A 121 -2.49 4.93 -15.82
CA LEU A 121 -3.60 5.71 -16.37
C LEU A 121 -3.42 7.22 -16.20
N PHE A 122 -2.78 7.64 -15.11
CA PHE A 122 -2.49 9.06 -14.88
C PHE A 122 -1.41 9.57 -15.84
N LEU A 123 -0.34 8.78 -16.05
CA LEU A 123 0.72 9.12 -17.00
C LEU A 123 0.18 9.19 -18.42
N GLU A 124 -0.59 8.19 -18.87
CA GLU A 124 -1.19 8.18 -20.21
C GLU A 124 -2.10 9.39 -20.43
N ARG A 125 -2.90 9.74 -19.41
CA ARG A 125 -3.74 10.94 -19.46
C ARG A 125 -2.91 12.22 -19.56
N MET A 126 -1.87 12.35 -18.75
CA MET A 126 -0.96 13.50 -18.81
C MET A 126 -0.23 13.60 -20.14
N GLU A 127 0.20 12.48 -20.71
CA GLU A 127 0.82 12.42 -22.03
C GLU A 127 -0.16 12.86 -23.11
N MET A 128 -1.39 12.34 -23.14
CA MET A 128 -2.44 12.79 -24.06
C MET A 128 -2.73 14.29 -23.93
N GLU A 129 -2.79 14.82 -22.70
CA GLU A 129 -3.01 16.25 -22.46
C GLU A 129 -1.80 17.09 -22.94
N SER A 130 -0.57 16.61 -22.70
CA SER A 130 0.66 17.25 -23.16
C SER A 130 0.76 17.27 -24.69
N GLU A 131 0.38 16.17 -25.36
CA GLU A 131 0.33 16.08 -26.81
C GLU A 131 -0.73 16.98 -27.39
N LYS A 132 -1.93 17.04 -26.79
CA LYS A 132 -2.99 17.95 -27.22
C LYS A 132 -2.54 19.40 -27.11
N LYS A 133 -1.84 19.75 -26.02
CA LYS A 133 -1.26 21.08 -25.81
C LYS A 133 -0.14 21.39 -26.80
N GLY A 134 0.67 20.41 -27.18
CA GLY A 134 1.73 20.55 -28.19
C GLY A 134 1.19 20.66 -29.62
N LYS A 135 0.12 19.93 -29.95
CA LYS A 135 -0.52 19.92 -31.28
C LYS A 135 -1.39 21.15 -31.54
N ASN A 136 -1.91 21.81 -30.48
CA ASN A 136 -2.65 23.08 -30.58
C ASN A 136 -1.85 24.27 -30.00
N PRO A 137 -0.82 24.77 -30.71
CA PRO A 137 -0.13 26.01 -30.33
C PRO A 137 -1.05 27.25 -30.40
N GLN A 138 -2.28 27.11 -30.93
CA GLN A 138 -3.26 28.18 -31.03
C GLN A 138 -3.81 28.66 -29.67
N GLU A 139 -3.73 27.85 -28.60
CA GLU A 139 -4.05 28.31 -27.23
C GLU A 139 -2.95 29.20 -26.66
N GLN A 140 -1.69 29.01 -27.08
CA GLN A 140 -0.64 30.00 -26.89
C GLN A 140 -0.72 31.04 -28.00
N LYS A 141 -1.79 31.85 -27.99
CA LYS A 141 -1.90 33.01 -28.89
C LYS A 141 -0.62 33.86 -28.74
N SER A 142 0.28 33.74 -29.70
CA SER A 142 1.55 34.47 -29.73
C SER A 142 1.30 35.96 -29.51
N PHE A 143 2.17 36.65 -28.77
CA PHE A 143 2.03 38.09 -28.48
C PHE A 143 1.74 38.90 -29.77
N PHE A 144 2.38 38.53 -30.88
CA PHE A 144 2.13 39.14 -32.19
C PHE A 144 0.70 38.94 -32.68
N ALA A 145 0.12 37.74 -32.52
CA ALA A 145 -1.25 37.45 -32.93
C ALA A 145 -2.30 38.23 -32.11
N LYS A 146 -1.97 38.65 -30.89
CA LYS A 146 -2.86 39.47 -30.05
C LYS A 146 -2.71 40.97 -30.31
N TYR A 147 -1.49 41.44 -30.58
CA TYR A 147 -1.18 42.87 -30.63
C TYR A 147 -0.92 43.43 -32.04
N TRP A 148 -0.98 42.63 -33.10
CA TRP A 148 -0.71 43.10 -34.48
C TRP A 148 -1.55 44.33 -34.88
N MET A 149 -2.82 44.40 -34.47
CA MET A 149 -3.71 45.53 -34.77
C MET A 149 -3.25 46.85 -34.13
N TYR A 150 -2.49 46.80 -33.03
CA TYR A 150 -1.94 47.99 -32.37
C TYR A 150 -0.52 48.30 -32.84
N ILE A 151 0.27 47.26 -33.14
CA ILE A 151 1.66 47.41 -33.63
C ILE A 151 1.66 48.07 -35.02
N VAL A 152 0.77 47.67 -35.94
CA VAL A 152 0.74 48.19 -37.31
C VAL A 152 0.47 49.70 -37.37
N PRO A 153 -0.59 50.25 -36.73
CA PRO A 153 -0.83 51.70 -36.72
C PRO A 153 0.27 52.50 -36.04
N LEU A 154 0.90 51.97 -34.98
CA LEU A 154 1.94 52.67 -34.24
C LEU A 154 3.23 52.82 -35.07
N VAL A 155 3.61 51.79 -35.82
CA VAL A 155 4.76 51.84 -36.75
C VAL A 155 4.46 52.75 -37.94
N LEU A 156 3.25 52.69 -38.50
CA LEU A 156 2.84 53.59 -39.61
C LEU A 156 2.85 55.06 -39.18
N PHE A 157 2.35 55.35 -37.98
CA PHE A 157 2.41 56.70 -37.42
C PHE A 157 3.85 57.16 -37.25
N LEU A 158 4.73 56.29 -36.72
CA LEU A 158 6.15 56.61 -36.51
C LEU A 158 6.90 56.86 -37.83
N MET A 159 6.53 56.15 -38.91
CA MET A 159 7.08 56.39 -40.25
C MET A 159 6.53 57.65 -40.90
N MET A 160 5.25 58.00 -40.72
CA MET A 160 4.71 59.28 -41.19
C MET A 160 5.30 60.48 -40.42
N SER A 161 5.52 60.35 -39.12
CA SER A 161 6.17 61.39 -38.33
C SER A 161 7.69 61.47 -38.56
N GLY A 162 8.35 60.35 -38.86
CA GLY A 162 9.77 60.33 -39.25
C GLY A 162 10.03 60.81 -40.68
N ALA A 163 9.04 60.67 -41.57
CA ALA A 163 9.09 61.23 -42.94
C ALA A 163 8.71 62.72 -42.99
N GLN A 164 8.16 63.30 -41.92
CA GLN A 164 7.83 64.73 -41.87
C GLN A 164 9.04 65.65 -41.58
N ASP A 165 10.21 65.13 -41.24
CA ASP A 165 11.43 65.93 -41.05
C ASP A 165 12.27 66.10 -42.33
N GLN A 166 11.69 65.95 -43.53
CA GLN A 166 12.40 66.26 -44.79
C GLN A 166 11.62 67.07 -45.82
N SER A 167 10.57 67.78 -45.41
CA SER A 167 9.89 68.76 -46.27
C SER A 167 9.46 70.02 -45.50
N GLY A 168 10.40 70.96 -45.35
CA GLY A 168 10.12 72.29 -44.80
C GLY A 168 11.39 73.14 -44.82
N GLY A 169 11.60 73.88 -45.92
CA GLY A 169 12.83 74.60 -46.20
C GLY A 169 13.08 75.88 -45.39
N GLY A 170 14.27 76.45 -45.61
CA GLY A 170 14.49 77.89 -45.48
C GLY A 170 15.57 78.36 -44.50
N ALA A 171 16.80 78.51 -45.03
CA ALA A 171 17.73 79.64 -44.87
C ALA A 171 18.14 80.20 -43.48
N GLY A 172 19.47 80.34 -43.33
CA GLY A 172 20.18 81.20 -42.36
C GLY A 172 20.93 80.37 -41.32
N GLY A 173 22.26 80.31 -41.26
CA GLY A 173 23.28 81.30 -41.59
C GLY A 173 24.08 81.57 -40.31
N GLY A 174 25.40 81.41 -40.34
CA GLY A 174 26.30 81.99 -39.33
C GLY A 174 27.14 81.01 -38.51
N ALA A 175 28.45 81.11 -38.74
CA ALA A 175 29.54 80.42 -38.06
C ALA A 175 29.62 80.65 -36.53
N ALA A 176 30.19 79.68 -35.79
CA ALA A 176 31.51 79.82 -35.14
C ALA A 176 31.76 78.78 -34.02
N ASN A 177 32.81 77.96 -34.25
CA ASN A 177 33.95 77.70 -33.36
C ASN A 177 33.85 76.83 -32.07
N GLY A 178 34.82 75.90 -31.95
CA GLY A 178 35.41 75.39 -30.69
C GLY A 178 35.01 73.96 -30.29
N GLY A 179 35.79 72.91 -30.62
CA GLY A 179 36.79 72.29 -29.73
C GLY A 179 36.15 71.15 -28.92
N GLY A 180 36.64 69.92 -28.78
CA GLY A 180 37.97 69.35 -28.87
C GLY A 180 38.11 68.36 -27.70
N ARG A 181 38.22 67.06 -28.03
CA ARG A 181 38.46 65.88 -27.18
C ARG A 181 37.27 65.25 -26.46
#